data_AF-A0A2M8NET9-F1
#
_entry.id   AF-A0A2M8NET9-F1
#
_cell.length_a   1.000
_cell.length_b   1.000
_cell.length_c   1.000
_cell.angle_alpha   90.00
_cell.angle_beta   90.00
_cell.angle_gamma   90.00
#
_symmetry.space_group_name_H-M   'P 1'
#
loop_
_entity.id
_entity.type
_entity.pdbx_description
1 polymer ?
#
loop_
_entity_poly.entity_id
_entity_poly.type
_entity_poly.pdbx_seq_one_letter_code
_entity_poly.pdbx_strand_id
1 'polypeptide(L)'
;ACLAQLVNVIAPILTRSDGLIRQSIFYPFALFSRYATGDSLDLLVRSPLYATRAFGDQPLIDAAASYDAEHGKGAIFVVHRGQHAPLTVNLEWQGRSPRQITEIYQVAGDDPKAVNSFERPD
;
A
#
# COMPACT_ATOMS: atom_id res chain seq x y z
N ALA A 1 3.23 -10.81 11.67
CA ALA A 1 3.67 -11.51 10.44
C ALA A 1 5.15 -11.26 10.22
N CYS A 2 5.87 -12.16 9.54
CA CYS A 2 7.28 -11.97 9.18
C CYS A 2 7.41 -11.96 7.64
N LEU A 3 8.01 -10.91 7.07
CA LEU A 3 8.29 -10.86 5.64
C LEU A 3 9.45 -11.82 5.32
N ALA A 4 9.21 -12.79 4.44
CA ALA A 4 10.20 -13.77 4.02
C ALA A 4 10.73 -13.40 2.61
N GLN A 5 11.96 -12.92 2.43
CA GLN A 5 12.98 -12.54 3.43
C GLN A 5 13.27 -11.03 3.39
N LEU A 6 14.24 -10.56 4.20
CA LEU A 6 14.54 -9.13 4.35
C LEU A 6 15.63 -8.61 3.40
N VAL A 7 16.65 -9.42 3.09
CA VAL A 7 17.79 -9.01 2.24
C VAL A 7 18.14 -10.08 1.22
N ASN A 8 18.36 -9.68 -0.04
CA ASN A 8 18.75 -10.47 -1.21
C ASN A 8 17.78 -11.58 -1.68
N VAL A 9 17.39 -12.48 -0.80
CA VAL A 9 16.55 -13.64 -1.14
C VAL A 9 15.09 -13.23 -1.10
N ILE A 10 14.43 -13.09 -2.26
CA ILE A 10 13.01 -12.64 -2.38
C ILE A 10 12.68 -11.47 -1.44
N ALA A 11 13.52 -10.44 -1.49
CA ALA A 11 13.64 -9.44 -0.44
C ALA A 11 13.30 -8.01 -0.90
N PRO A 12 12.84 -7.13 0.01
CA PRO A 12 12.67 -5.71 -0.27
C PRO A 12 13.99 -4.95 -0.43
N ILE A 13 15.10 -5.50 0.07
CA ILE A 13 16.43 -4.86 -0.01
C ILE A 13 17.36 -5.82 -0.76
N LEU A 14 18.03 -5.33 -1.80
CA LEU A 14 19.13 -6.06 -2.45
C LEU A 14 20.45 -5.36 -2.17
N THR A 15 21.51 -6.14 -2.00
CA THR A 15 22.88 -5.66 -1.80
C THR A 15 23.84 -6.32 -2.78
N ARG A 16 24.85 -5.56 -3.19
CA ARG A 16 26.10 -6.01 -3.81
C ARG A 16 27.25 -5.58 -2.91
N SER A 17 28.48 -5.97 -3.25
CA SER A 17 29.68 -5.54 -2.49
C SER A 17 29.88 -4.03 -2.46
N ASP A 18 29.34 -3.31 -3.45
CA ASP A 18 29.55 -1.89 -3.72
C ASP A 18 28.29 -1.02 -3.52
N GLY A 19 27.16 -1.61 -3.12
CA GLY A 19 25.94 -0.82 -2.95
C GLY A 19 24.71 -1.62 -2.52
N LEU A 20 23.61 -0.89 -2.35
CA LEU A 20 22.30 -1.44 -2.03
C LEU A 20 21.22 -0.73 -2.84
N ILE A 21 20.13 -1.45 -3.11
CA ILE A 21 18.92 -0.88 -3.70
C ILE A 21 17.69 -1.34 -2.94
N ARG A 22 16.64 -0.52 -3.02
CA ARG A 22 15.30 -0.84 -2.55
C ARG A 22 14.51 -1.43 -3.71
N GLN A 23 13.93 -2.60 -3.51
CA GLN A 23 12.98 -3.17 -4.47
C GLN A 23 11.62 -2.50 -4.34
N SER A 24 10.77 -2.61 -5.36
CA SER A 24 9.43 -2.01 -5.36
C SER A 24 8.59 -2.43 -4.14
N ILE A 25 8.77 -3.66 -3.64
CA ILE A 25 8.07 -4.17 -2.47
C ILE A 25 8.54 -3.54 -1.14
N PHE A 26 9.67 -2.83 -1.11
CA PHE A 26 10.16 -2.10 0.07
C PHE A 26 9.19 -0.98 0.49
N TYR A 27 8.75 -0.19 -0.48
CA TYR A 27 7.98 1.03 -0.24
C TYR A 27 6.63 0.77 0.45
N PRO A 28 5.75 -0.14 -0.03
CA PRO A 28 4.51 -0.43 0.68
C PRO A 28 4.78 -1.00 2.08
N PHE A 29 5.77 -1.88 2.23
CA PHE A 29 6.12 -2.43 3.55
C PHE A 29 6.60 -1.33 4.53
N ALA A 30 7.46 -0.42 4.09
CA ALA A 30 7.95 0.69 4.89
C ALA A 30 6.82 1.66 5.28
N LEU A 31 5.90 1.97 4.36
CA LEU A 31 4.74 2.82 4.64
C LEU A 31 3.80 2.17 5.66
N PHE A 32 3.45 0.89 5.48
CA PHE A 32 2.64 0.16 6.45
C PHE A 32 3.32 0.11 7.82
N SER A 33 4.61 -0.25 7.88
CA SER A 33 5.36 -0.30 9.14
C SER A 33 5.46 1.05 9.85
N ARG A 34 5.43 2.17 9.12
CA ARG A 34 5.54 3.51 9.68
C ARG A 34 4.20 4.07 10.16
N TYR A 35 3.12 3.79 9.43
CA TYR A 35 1.84 4.48 9.61
C TYR A 35 0.72 3.60 10.18
N ALA A 36 0.83 2.26 10.10
CA ALA A 36 -0.17 1.35 10.64
C ALA A 36 0.04 1.17 12.15
N THR A 37 -0.36 2.17 12.94
CA THR A 37 -0.28 2.17 14.40
C THR A 37 -1.65 2.24 15.05
N GLY A 38 -1.75 1.73 16.28
CA GLY A 38 -3.00 1.70 17.04
C GLY A 38 -3.92 0.55 16.64
N ASP A 39 -5.22 0.80 16.70
CA ASP A 39 -6.25 -0.20 16.40
C ASP A 39 -6.49 -0.30 14.90
N SER A 40 -6.65 -1.53 14.40
CA SER A 40 -7.16 -1.77 13.05
C SER A 40 -8.65 -1.47 13.01
N LEU A 41 -9.09 -0.68 12.04
CA LEU A 41 -10.50 -0.33 11.86
C LEU A 41 -11.20 -1.35 10.97
N ASP A 42 -12.46 -1.63 11.28
CA ASP A 42 -13.36 -2.35 10.40
C ASP A 42 -13.97 -1.38 9.37
N LEU A 43 -13.68 -1.61 8.09
CA LEU A 43 -14.02 -0.69 7.00
C LEU A 43 -15.19 -1.22 6.18
N LEU A 44 -16.21 -0.38 5.98
CA LEU A 44 -17.22 -0.62 4.97
C LEU A 44 -16.69 -0.17 3.59
N VAL A 45 -16.16 -1.12 2.82
CA VAL A 45 -15.64 -0.85 1.47
C VAL A 45 -16.70 -1.17 0.42
N ARG A 46 -17.07 -0.16 -0.38
CA ARG A 46 -17.92 -0.32 -1.56
C ARG A 46 -17.10 -0.05 -2.81
N SER A 47 -17.03 -1.03 -3.70
CA SER A 47 -16.21 -0.95 -4.90
C SER A 47 -16.89 -1.66 -6.07
N PRO A 48 -16.75 -1.17 -7.32
CA PRO A 48 -17.11 -1.95 -8.49
C PRO A 48 -16.31 -3.26 -8.52
N LEU A 49 -16.88 -4.29 -9.13
CA LEU A 49 -16.26 -5.60 -9.23
C LEU A 49 -15.56 -5.78 -10.57
N TYR A 50 -14.50 -6.58 -10.59
CA TYR A 50 -13.87 -7.09 -11.80
C TYR A 50 -13.79 -8.62 -11.75
N ALA A 51 -13.99 -9.26 -12.90
CA ALA A 51 -13.94 -10.71 -13.00
C ALA A 51 -12.49 -11.20 -12.92
N THR A 52 -12.25 -12.20 -12.08
CA THR A 52 -10.98 -12.94 -12.02
C THR A 52 -11.18 -14.37 -12.49
N ARG A 53 -10.13 -14.96 -13.08
CA ARG A 53 -10.18 -16.34 -13.57
C ARG A 53 -10.39 -17.38 -12.46
N ALA A 54 -9.81 -17.12 -11.28
CA ALA A 54 -9.72 -18.12 -10.21
C ALA A 54 -10.64 -17.83 -9.00
N PHE A 55 -11.03 -16.58 -8.78
CA PHE A 55 -11.72 -16.14 -7.56
C PHE A 55 -13.09 -15.50 -7.85
N GLY A 56 -13.60 -15.62 -9.08
CA GLY A 56 -14.83 -14.96 -9.51
C GLY A 56 -14.70 -13.43 -9.48
N ASP A 57 -15.81 -12.75 -9.26
CA ASP A 57 -15.86 -11.29 -9.19
C ASP A 57 -15.23 -10.79 -7.87
N GLN A 58 -14.28 -9.86 -7.99
CA GLN A 58 -13.52 -9.31 -6.86
C GLN A 58 -13.60 -7.78 -6.87
N PRO A 59 -13.52 -7.11 -5.71
CA PRO A 59 -13.54 -5.65 -5.67
C PRO A 59 -12.28 -5.06 -6.33
N LEU A 60 -12.46 -3.95 -7.05
CA LEU A 60 -11.36 -3.16 -7.61
C LEU A 60 -10.55 -2.42 -6.54
N ILE A 61 -11.17 -2.12 -5.40
CA ILE A 61 -10.53 -1.45 -4.26
C ILE A 61 -10.39 -2.42 -3.10
N ASP A 62 -9.18 -2.50 -2.58
CA ASP A 62 -8.86 -3.08 -1.29
C ASP A 62 -8.39 -1.96 -0.36
N ALA A 63 -8.83 -1.97 0.89
CA ALA A 63 -8.42 -0.94 1.83
C ALA A 63 -8.30 -1.46 3.26
N ALA A 64 -7.37 -0.87 3.98
CA ALA A 64 -7.20 -1.04 5.42
C ALA A 64 -7.01 0.33 6.06
N ALA A 65 -7.36 0.46 7.33
CA ALA A 65 -7.09 1.68 8.09
C ALA A 65 -6.73 1.35 9.53
N SER A 66 -5.92 2.21 10.13
CA SER A 66 -5.61 2.15 11.55
C SER A 66 -5.80 3.51 12.21
N TYR A 67 -6.05 3.48 13.52
CA TYR A 67 -6.19 4.69 14.32
C TYR A 67 -5.54 4.52 15.70
N ASP A 68 -4.63 5.43 16.01
CA ASP A 68 -4.02 5.63 17.30
C ASP A 68 -4.80 6.72 18.05
N ALA A 69 -5.62 6.29 19.01
CA ALA A 69 -6.45 7.18 19.81
C ALA A 69 -5.65 8.04 20.80
N GLU A 70 -4.48 7.58 21.23
CA GLU A 70 -3.62 8.29 22.19
C GLU A 70 -3.00 9.53 21.54
N HIS A 71 -2.48 9.36 20.31
CA HIS A 71 -1.84 10.46 19.57
C HIS A 71 -2.78 11.15 18.59
N GLY A 72 -4.00 10.64 18.41
CA GLY A 72 -4.99 11.19 17.48
C GLY A 72 -4.57 11.10 16.01
N LYS A 73 -3.85 10.03 15.64
CA LYS A 73 -3.33 9.82 14.28
C LYS A 73 -3.97 8.60 13.65
N GLY A 74 -4.21 8.64 12.36
CA GLY A 74 -4.70 7.49 11.60
C GLY A 74 -4.07 7.43 10.22
N ALA A 75 -4.16 6.25 9.61
CA ALA A 75 -3.68 6.00 8.28
C ALA A 75 -4.71 5.18 7.50
N ILE A 76 -4.87 5.48 6.23
CA ILE A 76 -5.73 4.74 5.31
C ILE A 76 -4.84 4.25 4.17
N PHE A 77 -4.86 2.95 3.93
CA PHE A 77 -4.11 2.29 2.88
C PHE A 77 -5.11 1.81 1.84
N VAL A 78 -4.90 2.18 0.57
CA VAL A 78 -5.82 1.87 -0.51
C VAL A 78 -5.03 1.27 -1.67
N VAL A 79 -5.51 0.13 -2.20
CA VAL A 79 -4.98 -0.51 -3.40
C VAL A 79 -6.05 -0.51 -4.47
N HIS A 80 -5.72 0.06 -5.63
CA HIS A 80 -6.51 -0.08 -6.85
C HIS A 80 -5.98 -1.25 -7.68
N ARG A 81 -6.80 -2.28 -7.86
CA ARG A 81 -6.47 -3.51 -8.59
C ARG A 81 -6.78 -3.44 -10.09
N GLY A 82 -7.41 -2.35 -10.55
CA GLY A 82 -7.71 -2.13 -11.95
C GLY A 82 -6.47 -1.68 -12.74
N GLN A 83 -6.43 -2.03 -14.04
CA GLN A 83 -5.24 -1.83 -14.88
C GLN A 83 -5.37 -0.69 -15.91
N HIS A 84 -6.57 -0.15 -16.14
CA HIS A 84 -6.82 0.68 -17.33
C HIS A 84 -7.45 2.04 -17.04
N ALA A 85 -8.40 2.11 -16.10
CA ALA A 85 -9.13 3.34 -15.81
C ALA A 85 -8.82 3.80 -14.38
N PRO A 86 -8.62 5.11 -14.15
CA PRO A 86 -8.58 5.64 -12.80
C PRO A 86 -9.93 5.45 -12.11
N LEU A 87 -9.92 5.35 -10.78
CA LEU A 87 -11.13 5.27 -9.97
C LEU A 87 -11.12 6.37 -8.91
N THR A 88 -12.18 7.16 -8.84
CA THR A 88 -12.39 8.12 -7.75
C THR A 88 -12.86 7.37 -6.50
N VAL A 89 -12.15 7.56 -5.39
CA VAL A 89 -12.49 6.99 -4.08
C VAL A 89 -13.00 8.09 -3.17
N ASN A 90 -14.21 7.90 -2.63
CA ASN A 90 -14.77 8.77 -1.61
C ASN A 90 -14.48 8.17 -0.22
N LEU A 91 -13.91 8.97 0.66
CA LEU A 91 -13.67 8.60 2.06
C LEU A 91 -14.73 9.28 2.92
N GLU A 92 -15.51 8.49 3.65
CA GLU A 92 -16.59 8.97 4.51
C GLU A 92 -16.30 8.62 5.97
N TRP A 93 -16.26 9.64 6.82
CA TRP A 93 -16.06 9.46 8.26
C TRP A 93 -17.39 9.45 8.98
N GLN A 94 -17.74 8.30 9.55
CA GLN A 94 -18.97 8.13 10.36
C GLN A 94 -18.82 8.66 11.79
N GLY A 95 -17.58 8.89 12.25
CA GLY A 95 -17.27 9.35 13.61
C GLY A 95 -16.39 10.58 13.59
N ARG A 96 -15.12 10.41 13.97
CA ARG A 96 -14.15 11.52 13.98
C ARG A 96 -13.54 11.67 12.59
N SER A 97 -13.80 12.80 11.95
CA SER A 97 -13.08 13.21 10.74
C SER A 97 -11.69 13.75 11.10
N PRO A 98 -10.68 13.53 10.24
CA PRO A 98 -9.37 14.13 10.42
C PRO A 98 -9.46 15.64 10.28
N ARG A 99 -8.72 16.37 11.11
CA ARG A 99 -8.62 17.83 10.99
C ARG A 99 -7.80 18.26 9.78
N GLN A 100 -6.84 17.44 9.38
CA GLN A 100 -5.94 17.68 8.26
C GLN A 100 -5.36 16.36 7.75
N ILE A 101 -4.96 16.34 6.48
CA ILE A 101 -4.13 15.29 5.91
C ILE A 101 -2.68 15.76 6.00
N THR A 102 -1.82 14.99 6.66
CA THR A 102 -0.41 15.38 6.85
C THR A 102 0.49 14.92 5.73
N GLU A 103 0.18 13.78 5.11
CA GLU A 103 1.00 13.11 4.11
C GLU A 103 0.10 12.35 3.14
N ILE A 104 0.47 12.31 1.85
CA ILE A 104 -0.15 11.45 0.84
C ILE A 104 0.99 10.78 0.07
N TYR A 105 0.93 9.46 -0.02
CA TYR A 105 1.89 8.66 -0.78
C TYR A 105 1.17 7.92 -1.90
N GLN A 106 1.79 7.87 -3.07
CA GLN A 106 1.33 7.05 -4.17
C GLN A 106 2.50 6.19 -4.65
N VAL A 107 2.31 4.87 -4.61
CA VAL A 107 3.24 3.89 -5.21
C VAL A 107 2.57 3.35 -6.46
N ALA A 108 2.90 3.94 -7.60
CA ALA A 108 2.37 3.59 -8.90
C ALA A 108 3.44 3.81 -9.99
N GLY A 109 3.23 3.22 -11.16
CA GLY A 109 4.07 3.42 -12.34
C GLY A 109 3.31 3.03 -13.60
N ASP A 110 3.85 3.41 -14.75
CA ASP A 110 3.17 3.22 -16.05
C ASP A 110 3.26 1.78 -16.57
N ASP A 111 4.26 1.01 -16.12
CA ASP A 111 4.46 -0.38 -16.48
C ASP A 111 4.44 -1.28 -15.23
N PRO A 112 3.48 -2.21 -15.10
CA PRO A 112 3.45 -3.16 -13.97
C PRO A 112 4.63 -4.15 -13.96
N LYS A 113 5.47 -4.16 -15.00
CA LYS A 113 6.69 -4.95 -15.11
C LYS A 113 7.97 -4.12 -14.88
N ALA A 114 7.87 -2.82 -14.60
CA ALA A 114 9.02 -2.01 -14.22
C ALA A 114 9.66 -2.54 -12.93
N VAL A 115 11.00 -2.47 -12.87
CA VAL A 115 11.80 -2.97 -11.75
C VAL A 115 12.93 -2.03 -11.40
N ASN A 116 13.25 -1.95 -10.11
CA ASN A 116 14.42 -1.26 -9.62
C ASN A 116 15.64 -2.19 -9.77
N SER A 117 16.70 -1.64 -10.33
CA SER A 117 17.97 -2.31 -10.63
C SER A 117 19.13 -1.52 -10.03
N PHE A 118 20.33 -2.08 -9.98
CA PHE A 118 21.49 -1.32 -9.46
C PHE A 118 21.85 -0.14 -10.37
N GLU A 119 21.57 -0.28 -11.66
CA GLU A 119 21.84 0.72 -12.69
C GLU A 119 20.73 1.79 -12.74
N ARG A 120 19.51 1.45 -12.30
CA ARG A 120 18.35 2.34 -12.17
C ARG A 120 17.60 2.00 -10.87
N PRO A 121 18.03 2.57 -9.73
CA PRO A 121 17.60 2.13 -8.39
C PRO A 121 16.24 2.66 -7.94
N ASP A 122 15.67 3.65 -8.64
CA ASP A 122 14.39 4.28 -8.33
C ASP A 122 13.44 4.22 -9.54
#